data_AF-A0A3L6JAX8-F1
#
_entry.id   AF-A0A3L6JAX8-F1
#
_cell.length_a   1.000
_cell.length_b   1.000
_cell.length_c   1.000
_cell.angle_alpha   90.00
_cell.angle_beta   90.00
_cell.angle_gamma   90.00
#
_symmetry.space_group_name_H-M   'P 1'
#
loop_
_entity.id
_entity.type
_entity.pdbx_description
1 polymer ?
#
loop_
_entity_poly.entity_id
_entity_poly.type
_entity_poly.pdbx_seq_one_letter_code
_entity_poly.pdbx_strand_id
1 'polypeptide(L)'
;MGIMQMRPSSPSLWEESIDRRGQHVLWYSASACFCMSDNGRVDPNCPRCYGKGFTYSPVRSTRRIVWGVTDGKATLDLTSMKIHIKSINRVFLAADQEIVIQSFTSTSITPAVQIKKGIRFTLDYEESFENTYSGTCTYIGRGLIDVPIRLVNNQNYFAGALVEVAELQNVTKGKSMKIDAIWGNKILTSDACDETDELTVVCTYLKAAKFLITSINPKSKIENNMVLQQADAMMSFPGTFHIGRGDVIVLQMAEMKETMIGYNEGDSFVFPFQSIATILRVEDKYGEITDYTLVRENEILWGLRKPDRFSCTFAYHPAFTVLDDLPTVRYSENKIWPKRVFLKKFSTFLHSSRMLSLESVDADASDIGLLDDPLKDSEQGGLL
;
A
#
# COMPACT_ATOMS: atom_id res chain seq x y z
N MET A 1 7.89 -50.88 16.23
CA MET A 1 7.39 -49.67 16.92
C MET A 1 7.61 -48.49 16.00
N GLY A 2 6.55 -48.02 15.32
CA GLY A 2 6.63 -46.85 14.46
C GLY A 2 6.74 -45.59 15.32
N ILE A 3 7.84 -44.86 15.19
CA ILE A 3 8.01 -43.55 15.82
C ILE A 3 7.00 -42.63 15.11
N MET A 4 5.88 -42.40 15.77
CA MET A 4 4.90 -41.38 15.39
C MET A 4 5.66 -40.04 15.42
N GLN A 5 6.07 -39.55 14.25
CA GLN A 5 6.66 -38.23 14.11
C GLN A 5 5.63 -37.22 14.65
N MET A 6 5.85 -36.77 15.89
CA MET A 6 5.16 -35.59 16.39
C MET A 6 5.51 -34.46 15.42
N ARG A 7 4.51 -34.04 14.64
CA ARG A 7 4.64 -32.83 13.83
C ARG A 7 5.13 -31.72 14.76
N PRO A 8 6.16 -30.94 14.38
CA PRO A 8 6.52 -29.75 15.14
C PRO A 8 5.22 -28.97 15.37
N SER A 9 4.97 -28.60 16.62
CA SER A 9 3.75 -27.93 17.06
C SER A 9 3.35 -26.93 15.98
N SER A 10 2.20 -27.20 15.36
CA SER A 10 1.68 -26.42 14.24
C SER A 10 1.79 -24.94 14.58
N PRO A 11 1.98 -24.05 13.58
CA PRO A 11 1.61 -22.65 13.76
C PRO A 11 0.28 -22.63 14.51
N SER A 12 0.11 -21.71 15.46
CA SER A 12 -1.15 -21.65 16.21
C SER A 12 -2.31 -21.76 15.20
N LEU A 13 -3.41 -22.46 15.53
CA LEU A 13 -4.56 -22.63 14.62
C LEU A 13 -4.96 -21.31 13.91
N TRP A 14 -4.62 -20.18 14.53
CA TRP A 14 -4.75 -18.83 14.04
C TRP A 14 -3.77 -18.41 12.94
N GLU A 15 -2.48 -18.67 13.04
CA GLU A 15 -1.53 -18.36 11.97
C GLU A 15 -1.87 -19.16 10.71
N GLU A 16 -2.20 -20.44 10.85
CA GLU A 16 -2.72 -21.23 9.73
C GLU A 16 -4.03 -20.64 9.18
N SER A 17 -4.87 -20.06 10.04
CA SER A 17 -6.10 -19.39 9.59
C SER A 17 -5.83 -18.09 8.84
N ILE A 18 -4.85 -17.29 9.28
CA ILE A 18 -4.39 -16.08 8.56
C ILE A 18 -3.78 -16.49 7.22
N ASP A 19 -2.99 -17.56 7.17
CA ASP A 19 -2.39 -18.02 5.92
C ASP A 19 -3.45 -18.52 4.92
N ARG A 20 -4.50 -19.19 5.41
CA ARG A 20 -5.59 -19.73 4.58
C ARG A 20 -6.65 -18.71 4.18
N ARG A 21 -6.99 -17.77 5.06
CA ARG A 21 -8.13 -16.84 4.91
C ARG A 21 -7.74 -15.37 4.90
N GLY A 22 -6.48 -15.06 5.19
CA GLY A 22 -5.97 -13.70 5.15
C GLY A 22 -5.99 -13.15 3.74
N GLN A 23 -6.19 -11.83 3.66
CA GLN A 23 -6.12 -11.08 2.43
C GLN A 23 -4.69 -10.59 2.23
N HIS A 24 -4.26 -10.55 0.97
CA HIS A 24 -2.99 -9.95 0.62
C HIS A 24 -3.08 -8.43 0.71
N VAL A 25 -2.13 -7.82 1.41
CA VAL A 25 -2.08 -6.39 1.66
C VAL A 25 -0.69 -5.81 1.42
N LEU A 26 -0.65 -4.59 0.88
CA LEU A 26 0.54 -3.77 0.96
C LEU A 26 0.52 -3.01 2.28
N TRP A 27 1.63 -3.08 3.00
CA TRP A 27 1.80 -2.45 4.31
C TRP A 27 2.84 -1.34 4.21
N TYR A 28 2.39 -0.13 4.53
CA TYR A 28 3.23 1.05 4.62
C TYR A 28 3.34 1.49 6.07
N SER A 29 4.58 1.62 6.56
CA SER A 29 4.84 2.17 7.88
C SER A 29 4.77 3.70 7.83
N ALA A 30 4.10 4.28 8.82
CA ALA A 30 4.03 5.72 8.99
C ALA A 30 5.22 6.22 9.81
N SER A 31 5.92 7.22 9.28
CA SER A 31 6.93 7.98 10.01
C SER A 31 6.49 9.43 10.13
N ALA A 32 6.72 10.05 11.28
CA ALA A 32 6.46 11.47 11.45
C ALA A 32 7.24 12.28 10.39
N CYS A 33 6.56 13.21 9.74
CA CYS A 33 7.17 14.10 8.78
C CYS A 33 8.06 15.11 9.51
N PHE A 34 9.20 15.43 8.91
CA PHE A 34 10.14 16.44 9.42
C PHE A 34 9.52 17.85 9.58
N CYS A 35 8.39 18.13 8.93
CA CYS A 35 7.68 19.41 9.08
C CYS A 35 6.79 19.49 10.33
N MET A 36 6.70 18.40 11.11
CA MET A 36 5.98 18.39 12.37
C MET A 36 6.81 19.15 13.41
N SER A 37 6.24 20.22 13.95
CA SER A 37 6.82 20.95 15.07
C SER A 37 6.75 20.15 16.37
N ASP A 38 7.54 20.53 17.37
CA ASP A 38 7.53 19.92 18.71
C ASP A 38 6.15 19.96 19.39
N ASN A 39 5.31 20.92 18.98
CA ASN A 39 3.92 21.06 19.45
C ASN A 39 2.92 20.17 18.67
N GLY A 40 3.40 19.28 17.80
CA GLY A 40 2.57 18.44 16.94
C GLY A 40 1.85 19.17 15.80
N ARG A 41 2.13 20.47 15.59
CA ARG A 41 1.57 21.21 14.45
C ARG A 41 2.33 20.85 13.18
N VAL A 42 1.58 20.61 12.11
CA VAL A 42 2.11 20.24 10.79
C VAL A 42 2.01 21.45 9.88
N ASP A 43 3.05 21.70 9.08
CA ASP A 43 2.97 22.64 7.97
C ASP A 43 1.96 22.14 6.90
N PRO A 44 0.83 22.84 6.68
CA PRO A 44 -0.18 22.43 5.71
C PRO A 44 0.36 22.40 4.27
N ASN A 45 1.41 23.16 3.97
CA ASN A 45 2.00 23.28 2.65
C ASN A 45 3.24 22.40 2.47
N CYS A 46 3.54 21.50 3.41
CA CYS A 46 4.71 20.64 3.32
C CYS A 46 4.67 19.78 2.05
N PRO A 47 5.67 19.86 1.16
CA PRO A 47 5.65 19.14 -0.11
C PRO A 47 5.87 17.61 0.04
N ARG A 48 6.27 17.13 1.22
CA ARG A 48 6.47 15.69 1.46
C ARG A 48 5.24 14.99 2.02
N CYS A 49 4.58 15.60 3.01
CA CYS A 49 3.41 15.00 3.67
C CYS A 49 2.09 15.63 3.28
N TYR A 50 2.11 16.74 2.52
CA TYR A 50 0.93 17.48 2.08
C TYR A 50 -0.02 17.82 3.24
N GLY A 51 0.56 18.32 4.34
CA GLY A 51 -0.19 18.70 5.54
C GLY A 51 -0.67 17.54 6.44
N LYS A 52 -0.35 16.28 6.12
CA LYS A 52 -0.78 15.11 6.93
C LYS A 52 0.07 14.86 8.17
N GLY A 53 1.31 15.33 8.18
CA GLY A 53 2.26 15.11 9.28
C GLY A 53 2.93 13.74 9.26
N PHE A 54 2.58 12.86 8.31
CA PHE A 54 3.20 11.55 8.17
C PHE A 54 3.69 11.34 6.73
N THR A 55 4.81 10.62 6.62
CA THR A 55 5.28 10.04 5.35
C THR A 55 5.17 8.52 5.45
N TYR A 56 4.87 7.90 4.33
CA TYR A 56 4.61 6.47 4.26
C TYR A 56 5.71 5.78 3.46
N SER A 57 6.31 4.74 4.04
CA SER A 57 7.31 3.92 3.36
C SER A 57 6.88 2.46 3.40
N PRO A 58 7.03 1.71 2.30
CA PRO A 58 6.63 0.31 2.30
C PRO A 58 7.52 -0.48 3.26
N VAL A 59 6.91 -1.40 4.02
CA VAL A 59 7.66 -2.24 4.95
C VAL A 59 8.44 -3.28 4.18
N ARG A 60 9.77 -3.27 4.36
CA ARG A 60 10.71 -4.17 3.67
C ARG A 60 11.01 -5.44 4.45
N SER A 61 10.85 -5.40 5.76
CA SER A 61 11.18 -6.52 6.63
C SER A 61 10.41 -6.48 7.94
N THR A 62 10.32 -7.63 8.61
CA THR A 62 9.60 -7.77 9.88
C THR A 62 10.26 -8.80 10.78
N ARG A 63 10.05 -8.68 12.08
CA ARG A 63 10.55 -9.66 13.05
C ARG A 63 9.66 -10.90 13.05
N ARG A 64 10.29 -12.07 13.13
CA ARG A 64 9.65 -13.37 13.21
C ARG A 64 10.31 -14.23 14.28
N ILE A 65 9.50 -15.11 14.86
CA ILE A 65 9.95 -16.13 15.80
C ILE A 65 9.39 -17.44 15.30
N VAL A 66 10.25 -18.44 15.10
CA VAL A 66 9.84 -19.78 14.70
C VAL A 66 10.52 -20.83 15.55
N TRP A 67 9.83 -21.95 15.77
CA TRP A 67 10.35 -23.10 16.47
C TRP A 67 10.73 -24.22 15.51
N GLY A 68 11.83 -24.90 15.81
CA GLY A 68 12.30 -26.04 15.05
C GLY A 68 12.85 -27.14 15.94
N VAL A 69 13.22 -28.26 15.31
CA VAL A 69 13.88 -29.38 15.95
C VAL A 69 15.18 -29.66 15.19
N THR A 70 16.28 -29.80 15.92
CA THR A 70 17.58 -30.07 15.32
C THR A 70 17.66 -31.48 14.72
N ASP A 71 18.33 -31.62 13.58
CA ASP A 71 18.57 -32.92 12.92
C ASP A 71 19.87 -33.61 13.40
N GLY A 72 20.67 -32.93 14.21
CA GLY A 72 21.94 -33.40 14.76
C GLY A 72 23.15 -33.15 13.86
N LYS A 73 22.97 -32.44 12.74
CA LYS A 73 24.09 -31.99 11.91
C LYS A 73 24.83 -30.83 12.58
N ALA A 74 26.03 -30.55 12.07
CA ALA A 74 26.81 -29.39 12.47
C ALA A 74 26.13 -28.06 12.13
N THR A 75 25.20 -28.07 11.18
CA THR A 75 24.45 -26.89 10.71
C THR A 75 22.95 -27.11 10.88
N LEU A 76 22.22 -26.07 11.29
CA LEU A 76 20.76 -26.04 11.25
C LEU A 76 20.32 -25.68 9.83
N ASP A 77 19.68 -26.62 9.14
CA ASP A 77 19.11 -26.41 7.81
C ASP A 77 17.73 -25.74 7.92
N LEU A 78 17.60 -24.56 7.33
CA LEU A 78 16.38 -23.75 7.32
C LEU A 78 15.64 -23.82 5.98
N THR A 79 16.14 -24.59 5.01
CA THR A 79 15.58 -24.68 3.65
C THR A 79 14.12 -25.14 3.67
N SER A 80 13.76 -26.01 4.61
CA SER A 80 12.38 -26.48 4.78
C SER A 80 11.38 -25.39 5.16
N MET A 81 11.86 -24.26 5.69
CA MET A 81 11.00 -23.18 6.16
C MET A 81 10.43 -22.35 4.99
N LYS A 82 11.09 -22.32 3.82
CA LYS A 82 10.70 -21.50 2.65
C LYS A 82 10.55 -20.01 2.99
N ILE A 83 11.39 -19.49 3.89
CA ILE A 83 11.35 -18.11 4.36
C ILE A 83 12.62 -17.39 3.89
N HIS A 84 12.51 -16.11 3.50
CA HIS A 84 13.64 -15.28 3.15
C HIS A 84 14.16 -14.58 4.41
N ILE A 85 15.16 -15.19 5.05
CA ILE A 85 15.76 -14.65 6.28
C ILE A 85 16.81 -13.61 5.90
N LYS A 86 16.60 -12.37 6.33
CA LYS A 86 17.51 -11.25 6.12
C LYS A 86 18.66 -11.28 7.12
N SER A 87 18.34 -11.43 8.40
CA SER A 87 19.28 -11.44 9.49
C SER A 87 18.76 -12.31 10.64
N ILE A 88 19.66 -12.87 11.44
CA ILE A 88 19.29 -13.57 12.67
C ILE A 88 19.55 -12.66 13.85
N ASN A 89 18.54 -12.50 14.70
CA ASN A 89 18.67 -11.78 15.94
C ASN A 89 19.27 -12.69 17.00
N ARG A 90 18.61 -13.83 17.28
CA ARG A 90 18.97 -14.75 18.37
C ARG A 90 18.51 -16.18 18.07
N VAL A 91 19.21 -17.15 18.63
CA VAL A 91 18.84 -18.57 18.61
C VAL A 91 18.86 -19.11 20.03
N PHE A 92 17.75 -19.69 20.48
CA PHE A 92 17.61 -20.31 21.79
C PHE A 92 17.41 -21.82 21.66
N LEU A 93 18.01 -22.61 22.55
CA LEU A 93 17.65 -24.02 22.75
C LEU A 93 16.52 -24.15 23.78
N ALA A 94 16.06 -25.40 23.98
CA ALA A 94 15.21 -25.74 25.10
C ALA A 94 15.77 -25.18 26.42
N ALA A 95 14.89 -24.61 27.25
CA ALA A 95 15.22 -23.88 28.50
C ALA A 95 15.88 -22.49 28.32
N ASP A 96 15.58 -21.79 27.23
CA ASP A 96 15.97 -20.39 26.98
C ASP A 96 17.49 -20.13 26.96
N GLN A 97 18.30 -21.17 26.72
CA GLN A 97 19.74 -21.03 26.56
C GLN A 97 20.06 -20.48 25.16
N GLU A 98 20.58 -19.27 25.10
CA GLU A 98 21.05 -18.65 23.86
C GLU A 98 22.32 -19.33 23.33
N ILE A 99 22.38 -19.55 22.01
CA ILE A 99 23.52 -20.15 21.32
C ILE A 99 24.27 -19.08 20.54
N VAL A 100 25.60 -19.11 20.65
CA VAL A 100 26.48 -18.30 19.79
C VAL A 100 26.49 -18.87 18.37
N ILE A 101 26.19 -18.03 17.39
CA ILE A 101 26.23 -18.37 15.97
C ILE A 101 27.62 -18.03 15.43
N GLN A 102 28.30 -19.01 14.80
CA GLN A 102 29.58 -18.76 14.12
C GLN A 102 29.38 -18.14 12.75
N SER A 103 28.43 -18.69 11.99
CA SER A 103 28.11 -18.20 10.66
C SER A 103 26.66 -18.45 10.30
N PHE A 104 26.13 -17.61 9.42
CA PHE A 104 24.78 -17.69 8.88
C PHE A 104 24.84 -17.52 7.37
N THR A 105 24.14 -18.40 6.66
CA THR A 105 23.76 -18.21 5.26
C THR A 105 22.24 -18.12 5.20
N SER A 106 21.66 -17.52 4.16
CA SER A 106 20.19 -17.35 4.02
C SER A 106 19.37 -18.63 4.26
N THR A 107 19.98 -19.81 4.14
CA THR A 107 19.34 -21.12 4.33
C THR A 107 19.94 -21.97 5.46
N SER A 108 21.02 -21.57 6.13
CA SER A 108 21.63 -22.40 7.18
C SER A 108 22.35 -21.63 8.28
N ILE A 109 22.36 -22.19 9.49
CA ILE A 109 23.05 -21.64 10.66
C ILE A 109 24.13 -22.61 11.11
N THR A 110 25.34 -22.11 11.35
CA THR A 110 26.42 -22.87 11.98
C THR A 110 26.57 -22.40 13.44
N PRO A 111 26.07 -23.15 14.44
CA PRO A 111 26.27 -22.85 15.85
C PRO A 111 27.73 -23.08 16.26
N ALA A 112 28.19 -22.37 17.30
CA ALA A 112 29.54 -22.54 17.85
C ALA A 112 29.78 -23.88 18.55
N VAL A 113 28.70 -24.54 18.98
CA VAL A 113 28.73 -25.84 19.63
C VAL A 113 27.80 -26.77 18.87
N GLN A 114 28.23 -28.01 18.66
CA GLN A 114 27.41 -29.02 18.00
C GLN A 114 26.16 -29.32 18.85
N ILE A 115 24.99 -29.17 18.24
CA ILE A 115 23.71 -29.40 18.91
C ILE A 115 23.28 -30.85 18.65
N LYS A 116 22.94 -31.58 19.71
CA LYS A 116 22.44 -32.96 19.58
C LYS A 116 21.14 -32.99 18.79
N LYS A 117 20.90 -34.09 18.08
CA LYS A 117 19.64 -34.34 17.35
C LYS A 117 18.44 -34.32 18.29
N GLY A 118 17.32 -33.80 17.82
CA GLY A 118 16.03 -33.83 18.53
C GLY A 118 15.85 -32.73 19.57
N ILE A 119 16.80 -31.79 19.67
CA ILE A 119 16.67 -30.63 20.56
C ILE A 119 15.77 -29.60 19.89
N ARG A 120 14.81 -29.06 20.64
CA ARG A 120 13.99 -27.94 20.18
C ARG A 120 14.79 -26.65 20.22
N PHE A 121 14.62 -25.81 19.21
CA PHE A 121 15.17 -24.47 19.18
C PHE A 121 14.11 -23.44 18.82
N THR A 122 14.34 -22.20 19.26
CA THR A 122 13.59 -21.01 18.90
C THR A 122 14.52 -20.08 18.13
N LEU A 123 14.12 -19.70 16.92
CA LEU A 123 14.85 -18.79 16.05
C LEU A 123 14.11 -17.44 16.02
N ASP A 124 14.77 -16.38 16.46
CA ASP A 124 14.32 -14.99 16.34
C ASP A 124 15.12 -14.32 15.22
N TYR A 125 14.44 -13.84 14.20
CA TYR A 125 15.07 -13.36 12.98
C TYR A 125 14.26 -12.25 12.32
N GLU A 126 14.90 -11.56 11.38
CA GLU A 126 14.27 -10.58 10.51
C GLU A 126 13.95 -11.25 9.17
N GLU A 127 12.67 -11.34 8.84
CA GLU A 127 12.18 -11.80 7.54
C GLU A 127 12.20 -10.64 6.55
N SER A 128 12.72 -10.86 5.34
CA SER A 128 12.63 -9.91 4.24
C SER A 128 11.35 -10.15 3.43
N PHE A 129 10.65 -9.06 3.10
CA PHE A 129 9.60 -9.07 2.08
C PHE A 129 10.14 -8.80 0.67
N GLU A 130 11.40 -8.37 0.56
CA GLU A 130 12.05 -8.08 -0.72
C GLU A 130 12.45 -9.36 -1.44
N ASN A 131 12.12 -9.38 -2.72
CA ASN A 131 12.52 -10.39 -3.67
C ASN A 131 13.10 -9.73 -4.91
N THR A 132 14.00 -10.43 -5.59
CA THR A 132 14.51 -10.03 -6.88
C THR A 132 13.79 -10.77 -8.01
N TYR A 133 13.57 -10.07 -9.12
CA TYR A 133 13.08 -10.62 -10.37
C TYR A 133 14.03 -10.21 -11.49
N SER A 134 14.35 -11.17 -12.36
CA SER A 134 15.09 -10.94 -13.59
C SER A 134 14.38 -11.69 -14.70
N GLY A 135 13.98 -10.98 -15.76
CA GLY A 135 13.25 -11.59 -16.87
C GLY A 135 12.77 -10.58 -17.91
N THR A 136 11.91 -11.06 -18.81
CA THR A 136 11.32 -10.22 -19.87
C THR A 136 10.15 -9.40 -19.33
N CYS A 137 9.95 -8.22 -19.90
CA CYS A 137 8.79 -7.37 -19.65
C CYS A 137 8.09 -6.99 -20.97
N THR A 138 6.87 -6.45 -20.87
CA THR A 138 6.02 -6.17 -22.04
C THR A 138 5.72 -4.69 -22.12
N TYR A 139 5.98 -4.08 -23.28
CA TYR A 139 5.56 -2.70 -23.52
C TYR A 139 4.05 -2.65 -23.77
N ILE A 140 3.32 -1.83 -23.00
CA ILE A 140 1.85 -1.67 -23.13
C ILE A 140 1.50 -0.43 -23.97
N GLY A 141 2.51 0.34 -24.40
CA GLY A 141 2.31 1.63 -25.07
C GLY A 141 2.47 2.82 -24.11
N ARG A 142 2.65 4.02 -24.69
CA ARG A 142 2.70 5.31 -23.97
C ARG A 142 3.74 5.38 -22.84
N GLY A 143 4.87 4.72 -23.06
CA GLY A 143 5.95 4.68 -22.06
C GLY A 143 5.71 3.69 -20.92
N LEU A 144 4.61 2.94 -20.92
CA LEU A 144 4.33 1.94 -19.90
C LEU A 144 4.89 0.58 -20.24
N ILE A 145 5.57 -0.02 -19.26
CA ILE A 145 6.11 -1.37 -19.31
C ILE A 145 5.50 -2.18 -18.18
N ASP A 146 4.93 -3.34 -18.49
CA ASP A 146 4.45 -4.33 -17.53
C ASP A 146 5.56 -5.32 -17.19
N VAL A 147 5.84 -5.49 -15.90
CA VAL A 147 6.72 -6.54 -15.41
C VAL A 147 5.84 -7.72 -15.00
N PRO A 148 5.98 -8.90 -15.62
CA PRO A 148 5.11 -10.04 -15.39
C PRO A 148 5.49 -10.81 -14.11
N ILE A 149 5.58 -10.10 -12.98
CA ILE A 149 5.85 -10.71 -11.67
C ILE A 149 4.60 -11.45 -11.23
N ARG A 150 4.58 -12.76 -11.45
CA ARG A 150 3.49 -13.61 -10.97
C ARG A 150 3.83 -14.11 -9.58
N LEU A 151 3.31 -13.44 -8.56
CA LEU A 151 3.18 -14.03 -7.24
C LEU A 151 2.02 -15.01 -7.31
N VAL A 152 2.33 -16.29 -7.55
CA VAL A 152 1.33 -17.35 -7.72
C VAL A 152 0.60 -17.56 -6.40
N ASN A 153 -0.50 -16.83 -6.18
CA ASN A 153 -1.60 -17.33 -5.38
C ASN A 153 -2.47 -18.26 -6.26
N ASN A 154 -3.38 -19.02 -5.66
CA ASN A 154 -4.28 -19.91 -6.40
C ASN A 154 -5.22 -19.18 -7.40
N GLN A 155 -5.14 -17.86 -7.50
CA GLN A 155 -5.98 -16.99 -8.33
C GLN A 155 -5.17 -16.15 -9.35
N ASN A 156 -3.85 -16.37 -9.49
CA ASN A 156 -2.96 -15.71 -10.47
C ASN A 156 -2.87 -14.16 -10.40
N TYR A 157 -3.11 -13.53 -9.24
CA TYR A 157 -2.96 -12.06 -9.09
C TYR A 157 -1.63 -11.67 -8.44
N PHE A 158 -0.94 -10.67 -9.02
CA PHE A 158 0.21 -10.05 -8.37
C PHE A 158 -0.25 -9.26 -7.16
N ALA A 159 0.13 -9.71 -5.98
CA ALA A 159 -0.12 -9.01 -4.74
C ALA A 159 1.22 -8.54 -4.17
N GLY A 160 1.82 -7.54 -4.81
CA GLY A 160 3.12 -6.99 -4.43
C GLY A 160 3.31 -5.59 -4.99
N ALA A 161 4.50 -5.03 -4.84
CA ALA A 161 4.85 -3.75 -5.45
C ALA A 161 6.34 -3.73 -5.83
N LEU A 162 6.65 -3.20 -7.01
CA LEU A 162 7.99 -2.84 -7.42
C LEU A 162 8.50 -1.72 -6.50
N VAL A 163 9.73 -1.87 -6.02
CA VAL A 163 10.37 -0.89 -5.13
C VAL A 163 11.63 -0.32 -5.75
N GLU A 164 12.31 -1.12 -6.57
CA GLU A 164 13.54 -0.70 -7.22
C GLU A 164 13.70 -1.43 -8.54
N VAL A 165 14.28 -0.77 -9.53
CA VAL A 165 14.68 -1.38 -10.79
C VAL A 165 16.16 -1.09 -10.97
N ALA A 166 16.96 -2.14 -10.91
CA ALA A 166 18.41 -2.05 -11.05
C ALA A 166 18.80 -1.87 -12.52
N GLU A 167 18.07 -2.52 -13.44
CA GLU A 167 18.38 -2.51 -14.86
C GLU A 167 17.10 -2.67 -15.69
N LEU A 168 16.99 -1.87 -16.75
CA LEU A 168 15.98 -2.00 -17.79
C LEU A 168 16.66 -1.83 -19.15
N GLN A 169 16.57 -2.85 -20.00
CA GLN A 169 17.19 -2.85 -21.32
C GLN A 169 16.18 -3.17 -22.42
N ASN A 170 16.30 -2.45 -23.53
CA ASN A 170 15.70 -2.82 -24.80
C ASN A 170 16.73 -3.66 -25.56
N VAL A 171 16.52 -4.98 -25.59
CA VAL A 171 17.43 -5.95 -26.18
C VAL A 171 17.45 -5.81 -27.69
N THR A 172 16.30 -5.55 -28.32
CA THR A 172 16.18 -5.34 -29.77
C THR A 172 17.03 -4.16 -30.26
N LYS A 173 17.05 -3.06 -29.48
CA LYS A 173 17.80 -1.84 -29.81
C LYS A 173 19.18 -1.78 -29.15
N GLY A 174 19.53 -2.73 -28.28
CA GLY A 174 20.78 -2.76 -27.53
C GLY A 174 21.00 -1.53 -26.63
N LYS A 175 19.92 -0.96 -26.08
CA LYS A 175 19.95 0.32 -25.34
C LYS A 175 19.41 0.13 -23.92
N SER A 176 20.13 0.66 -22.92
CA SER A 176 19.60 0.83 -21.57
C SER A 176 18.56 1.95 -21.53
N MET A 177 17.44 1.70 -20.85
CA MET A 177 16.30 2.61 -20.81
C MET A 177 16.25 3.40 -19.50
N LYS A 178 15.87 4.67 -19.59
CA LYS A 178 15.64 5.54 -18.44
C LYS A 178 14.33 5.17 -17.74
N ILE A 179 14.36 5.19 -16.42
CA ILE A 179 13.22 4.88 -15.56
C ILE A 179 12.73 6.19 -14.94
N ASP A 180 11.50 6.58 -15.25
CA ASP A 180 10.92 7.83 -14.74
C ASP A 180 10.07 7.60 -13.48
N ALA A 181 9.35 6.47 -13.42
CA ALA A 181 8.56 6.09 -12.26
C ALA A 181 8.28 4.59 -12.23
N ILE A 182 7.98 4.07 -11.04
CA ILE A 182 7.56 2.68 -10.80
C ILE A 182 6.38 2.66 -9.83
N TRP A 183 5.45 1.71 -10.03
CA TRP A 183 4.33 1.46 -9.14
C TRP A 183 3.70 0.10 -9.47
N GLY A 184 3.04 -0.55 -8.51
CA GLY A 184 2.51 -1.90 -8.72
C GLY A 184 3.52 -2.83 -9.38
N ASN A 185 3.20 -3.37 -10.56
CA ASN A 185 4.11 -4.14 -11.40
C ASN A 185 4.53 -3.38 -12.69
N LYS A 186 4.42 -2.05 -12.71
CA LYS A 186 4.60 -1.21 -13.90
C LYS A 186 5.79 -0.27 -13.77
N ILE A 187 6.38 0.04 -14.91
CA ILE A 187 7.47 0.99 -15.07
C ILE A 187 7.06 2.02 -16.12
N LEU A 188 7.32 3.29 -15.83
CA LEU A 188 7.20 4.39 -16.79
C LEU A 188 8.58 4.78 -17.30
N THR A 189 8.67 4.93 -18.63
CA THR A 189 9.86 5.39 -19.34
C THR A 189 9.50 6.43 -20.40
N SER A 190 10.39 7.39 -20.57
CA SER A 190 10.36 8.41 -21.63
C SER A 190 11.16 8.01 -22.86
N ASP A 191 11.90 6.89 -22.80
CA ASP A 191 12.61 6.37 -23.96
C ASP A 191 11.64 5.77 -24.99
N ALA A 192 11.92 5.99 -26.26
CA ALA A 192 11.12 5.44 -27.36
C ALA A 192 11.22 3.91 -27.40
N CYS A 193 10.07 3.26 -27.39
CA CYS A 193 9.93 1.80 -27.43
C CYS A 193 8.77 1.43 -28.34
N ASP A 194 8.95 0.36 -29.12
CA ASP A 194 7.90 -0.19 -29.97
C ASP A 194 7.28 -1.42 -29.31
N GLU A 195 6.03 -1.76 -29.63
CA GLU A 195 5.33 -2.93 -29.08
C GLU A 195 6.00 -4.27 -29.47
N THR A 196 6.84 -4.26 -30.52
CA THR A 196 7.59 -5.42 -30.98
C THR A 196 8.96 -5.57 -30.33
N ASP A 197 9.41 -4.58 -29.53
CA ASP A 197 10.72 -4.62 -28.91
C ASP A 197 10.75 -5.65 -27.76
N GLU A 198 11.84 -6.40 -27.67
CA GLU A 198 12.12 -7.29 -26.56
C GLU A 198 12.77 -6.50 -25.42
N LEU A 199 12.12 -6.50 -24.26
CA LEU A 199 12.56 -5.78 -23.07
C LEU A 199 12.92 -6.76 -21.96
N THR A 200 14.05 -6.50 -21.29
CA THR A 200 14.48 -7.24 -20.10
C THR A 200 14.67 -6.31 -18.91
N VAL A 201 14.33 -6.80 -17.72
CA VAL A 201 14.39 -6.03 -16.48
C VAL A 201 14.98 -6.85 -15.34
N VAL A 202 15.79 -6.20 -14.52
CA VAL A 202 16.24 -6.68 -13.20
C VAL A 202 15.70 -5.72 -12.14
N CYS A 203 14.82 -6.22 -11.28
CA CYS A 203 14.14 -5.39 -10.30
C CYS A 203 13.96 -6.07 -8.94
N THR A 204 13.77 -5.25 -7.91
CA THR A 204 13.38 -5.67 -6.57
C THR A 204 11.92 -5.32 -6.33
N TYR A 205 11.17 -6.30 -5.84
CA TYR A 205 9.75 -6.16 -5.52
C TYR A 205 9.47 -6.65 -4.11
N LEU A 206 8.42 -6.11 -3.50
CA LEU A 206 7.90 -6.54 -2.21
C LEU A 206 6.76 -7.53 -2.39
N LYS A 207 6.78 -8.59 -1.60
CA LYS A 207 5.61 -9.46 -1.43
C LYS A 207 4.59 -8.80 -0.52
N ALA A 208 3.30 -8.93 -0.85
CA ALA A 208 2.25 -8.55 0.08
C ALA A 208 2.28 -9.42 1.34
N ALA A 209 2.05 -8.78 2.47
CA ALA A 209 1.75 -9.47 3.72
C ALA A 209 0.34 -10.09 3.65
N LYS A 210 0.07 -11.07 4.51
CA LYS A 210 -1.27 -11.64 4.69
C LYS A 210 -1.84 -11.22 6.04
N PHE A 211 -2.94 -10.47 6.02
CA PHE A 211 -3.67 -10.07 7.22
C PHE A 211 -5.13 -10.50 7.14
N LEU A 212 -5.70 -10.88 8.28
CA LEU A 212 -7.12 -11.20 8.36
C LEU A 212 -7.90 -9.92 8.63
N ILE A 213 -8.56 -9.41 7.60
CA ILE A 213 -9.42 -8.22 7.68
C ILE A 213 -10.87 -8.67 7.83
N THR A 214 -11.55 -8.15 8.85
CA THR A 214 -12.93 -8.50 9.21
C THR A 214 -13.76 -7.27 9.49
N SER A 215 -15.08 -7.42 9.43
CA SER A 215 -16.05 -6.37 9.79
C SER A 215 -15.89 -5.07 9.00
N ILE A 216 -15.57 -5.16 7.70
CA ILE A 216 -15.48 -3.98 6.83
C ILE A 216 -16.88 -3.36 6.72
N ASN A 217 -17.03 -2.13 7.21
CA ASN A 217 -18.23 -1.34 7.01
C ASN A 217 -18.22 -0.76 5.59
N PRO A 218 -19.14 -1.17 4.70
CA PRO A 218 -19.14 -0.71 3.32
C PRO A 218 -19.63 0.73 3.17
N LYS A 219 -20.35 1.27 4.17
CA LYS A 219 -20.91 2.61 4.11
C LYS A 219 -19.89 3.63 4.59
N SER A 220 -19.30 4.38 3.66
CA SER A 220 -18.63 5.64 3.99
C SER A 220 -19.69 6.64 4.44
N LYS A 221 -19.84 6.84 5.74
CA LYS A 221 -20.52 8.03 6.23
C LYS A 221 -19.55 9.20 6.08
N ILE A 222 -20.02 10.33 5.56
CA ILE A 222 -19.30 11.59 5.72
C ILE A 222 -19.32 11.86 7.22
N GLU A 223 -18.22 11.57 7.89
CA GLU A 223 -18.13 11.76 9.33
C GLU A 223 -17.85 13.23 9.62
N ASN A 224 -18.63 13.81 10.53
CA ASN A 224 -18.24 15.05 11.17
C ASN A 224 -16.90 14.82 11.88
N ASN A 225 -15.98 15.78 11.76
CA ASN A 225 -14.62 15.75 12.34
C ASN A 225 -14.56 15.42 13.85
N MET A 226 -15.69 15.36 14.55
CA MET A 226 -15.80 15.01 15.98
C MET A 226 -15.94 13.50 16.25
N VAL A 227 -16.26 12.65 15.26
CA VAL A 227 -16.42 11.20 15.44
C VAL A 227 -15.16 10.44 15.00
N LEU A 228 -14.01 10.81 15.57
CA LEU A 228 -12.69 10.24 15.24
C LEU A 228 -12.48 8.77 15.68
N GLN A 229 -13.47 8.11 16.28
CA GLN A 229 -13.27 6.84 17.00
C GLN A 229 -14.06 5.64 16.47
N GLN A 230 -14.89 5.79 15.43
CA GLN A 230 -15.58 4.63 14.86
C GLN A 230 -14.66 3.90 13.89
N ALA A 231 -14.32 2.65 14.23
CA ALA A 231 -13.56 1.76 13.37
C ALA A 231 -14.38 1.33 12.14
N ASP A 232 -13.77 1.37 10.96
CA ASP A 232 -14.38 0.93 9.71
C ASP A 232 -14.08 -0.55 9.41
N ALA A 233 -13.03 -1.10 10.01
CA ALA A 233 -12.71 -2.52 9.95
C ALA A 233 -11.86 -2.95 11.17
N MET A 234 -11.68 -4.27 11.32
CA MET A 234 -10.74 -4.85 12.28
C MET A 234 -9.75 -5.75 11.56
N MET A 235 -8.47 -5.62 11.92
CA MET A 235 -7.38 -6.41 11.36
C MET A 235 -6.77 -7.31 12.42
N SER A 236 -6.56 -8.59 12.08
CA SER A 236 -5.74 -9.52 12.85
C SER A 236 -4.49 -9.92 12.07
N PHE A 237 -3.34 -9.93 12.73
CA PHE A 237 -2.05 -10.20 12.11
C PHE A 237 -1.12 -10.96 13.06
N PRO A 238 -0.04 -11.59 12.56
CA PRO A 238 0.90 -12.33 13.41
C PRO A 238 1.47 -11.45 14.52
N GLY A 239 1.53 -11.97 15.76
CA GLY A 239 1.89 -11.16 16.93
C GLY A 239 3.31 -10.61 16.92
N THR A 240 4.19 -11.17 16.09
CA THR A 240 5.57 -10.69 15.91
C THR A 240 5.68 -9.44 15.03
N PHE A 241 4.62 -9.09 14.29
CA PHE A 241 4.63 -7.90 13.45
C PHE A 241 4.49 -6.65 14.31
N HIS A 242 5.22 -5.62 13.91
CA HIS A 242 5.23 -4.32 14.55
C HIS A 242 4.45 -3.33 13.69
N ILE A 243 3.13 -3.44 13.71
CA ILE A 243 2.24 -2.50 13.03
C ILE A 243 1.97 -1.33 13.98
N GLY A 244 2.30 -0.12 13.56
CA GLY A 244 2.15 1.10 14.35
C GLY A 244 0.85 1.83 14.07
N ARG A 245 0.43 2.68 15.01
CA ARG A 245 -0.63 3.66 14.77
C ARG A 245 -0.23 4.57 13.61
N GLY A 246 -1.16 4.79 12.69
CA GLY A 246 -0.94 5.62 11.50
C GLY A 246 -0.46 4.84 10.29
N ASP A 247 0.03 3.60 10.45
CA ASP A 247 0.39 2.74 9.32
C ASP A 247 -0.77 2.58 8.34
N VAL A 248 -0.45 2.41 7.06
CA VAL A 248 -1.45 2.26 5.99
C VAL A 248 -1.43 0.84 5.43
N ILE A 249 -2.61 0.24 5.38
CA ILE A 249 -2.86 -1.10 4.86
C ILE A 249 -3.73 -0.99 3.62
N VAL A 250 -3.22 -1.42 2.47
CA VAL A 250 -3.93 -1.40 1.19
C VAL A 250 -4.32 -2.81 0.78
N LEU A 251 -5.61 -3.08 0.62
CA LEU A 251 -6.10 -4.42 0.25
C LEU A 251 -5.93 -4.64 -1.26
N GLN A 252 -5.07 -5.59 -1.64
CA GLN A 252 -4.72 -5.81 -3.05
C GLN A 252 -5.75 -6.66 -3.81
N MET A 253 -6.59 -7.41 -3.09
CA MET A 253 -7.59 -8.30 -3.69
C MET A 253 -9.01 -7.78 -3.58
N ALA A 254 -9.21 -6.67 -2.86
CA ALA A 254 -10.50 -6.03 -2.74
C ALA A 254 -10.54 -4.83 -3.69
N GLU A 255 -11.67 -4.67 -4.35
CA GLU A 255 -11.96 -3.52 -5.20
C GLU A 255 -13.28 -2.90 -4.77
N MET A 256 -13.30 -1.57 -4.67
CA MET A 256 -14.49 -0.78 -4.49
C MET A 256 -14.67 0.13 -5.71
N LYS A 257 -15.91 0.35 -6.13
CA LYS A 257 -16.22 1.25 -7.24
C LYS A 257 -16.64 2.60 -6.70
N GLU A 258 -16.18 3.66 -7.36
CA GLU A 258 -16.58 5.04 -7.09
C GLU A 258 -16.80 5.78 -8.40
N THR A 259 -17.61 6.84 -8.34
CA THR A 259 -17.68 7.82 -9.43
C THR A 259 -17.40 9.20 -8.85
N MET A 260 -16.54 9.96 -9.52
CA MET A 260 -16.21 11.31 -9.10
C MET A 260 -16.28 12.28 -10.27
N ILE A 261 -16.50 13.55 -9.93
CA ILE A 261 -16.35 14.67 -10.86
C ILE A 261 -15.01 15.33 -10.55
N GLY A 262 -14.16 15.44 -11.55
CA GLY A 262 -12.86 16.10 -11.47
C GLY A 262 -12.82 17.39 -12.28
N TYR A 263 -11.94 18.29 -11.84
CA TYR A 263 -11.55 19.49 -12.57
C TYR A 263 -10.06 19.37 -12.85
N ASN A 264 -9.67 19.53 -14.11
CA ASN A 264 -8.29 19.38 -14.54
C ASN A 264 -7.67 20.75 -14.78
N GLU A 265 -6.48 20.97 -14.25
CA GLU A 265 -5.74 22.24 -14.39
C GLU A 265 -4.43 22.08 -15.19
N GLY A 266 -4.14 20.88 -15.71
CA GLY A 266 -2.87 20.63 -16.38
C GLY A 266 -2.82 19.33 -17.20
N ASP A 267 -1.62 18.78 -17.33
CA ASP A 267 -1.37 17.57 -18.12
C ASP A 267 -1.78 16.29 -17.40
N SER A 268 -1.97 16.36 -16.09
CA SER A 268 -2.38 15.23 -15.27
C SER A 268 -3.37 15.61 -14.18
N PHE A 269 -4.08 14.60 -13.70
CA PHE A 269 -5.04 14.71 -12.60
C PHE A 269 -4.75 13.63 -11.55
N VAL A 270 -4.60 14.04 -10.29
CA VAL A 270 -4.34 13.12 -9.16
C VAL A 270 -5.64 12.83 -8.41
N PHE A 271 -5.98 11.54 -8.31
CA PHE A 271 -7.12 11.05 -7.58
C PHE A 271 -6.97 11.21 -6.06
N PRO A 272 -8.09 11.42 -5.33
CA PRO A 272 -8.15 11.43 -3.88
C PRO A 272 -8.15 10.02 -3.27
N PHE A 273 -7.50 9.07 -3.93
CA PHE A 273 -7.39 7.68 -3.52
C PHE A 273 -5.93 7.26 -3.56
N GLN A 274 -5.54 6.35 -2.66
CA GLN A 274 -4.16 5.89 -2.58
C GLN A 274 -3.78 4.99 -3.77
N SER A 275 -4.70 4.15 -4.23
CA SER A 275 -4.43 3.15 -5.25
C SER A 275 -5.69 2.84 -6.06
N ILE A 276 -5.69 3.24 -7.32
CA ILE A 276 -6.70 2.97 -8.34
C ILE A 276 -6.33 1.66 -9.02
N ALA A 277 -7.22 0.69 -8.94
CA ALA A 277 -7.03 -0.62 -9.56
C ALA A 277 -7.22 -0.52 -11.07
N THR A 278 -8.31 0.12 -11.51
CA THR A 278 -8.67 0.25 -12.92
C THR A 278 -9.61 1.42 -13.13
N ILE A 279 -9.39 2.19 -14.20
CA ILE A 279 -10.35 3.19 -14.65
C ILE A 279 -11.38 2.49 -15.54
N LEU A 280 -12.66 2.63 -15.20
CA LEU A 280 -13.74 1.96 -15.91
C LEU A 280 -14.31 2.84 -17.02
N ARG A 281 -14.41 4.15 -16.78
CA ARG A 281 -14.96 5.12 -17.74
C ARG A 281 -14.52 6.54 -17.39
N VAL A 282 -14.20 7.34 -18.41
CA VAL A 282 -13.93 8.77 -18.27
C VAL A 282 -14.73 9.53 -19.32
N GLU A 283 -15.48 10.55 -18.91
CA GLU A 283 -16.33 11.32 -19.81
C GLU A 283 -16.24 12.82 -19.53
N ASP A 284 -16.34 13.64 -20.58
CA ASP A 284 -16.56 15.07 -20.46
C ASP A 284 -17.83 15.49 -21.23
N LYS A 285 -18.03 16.79 -21.43
CA LYS A 285 -19.17 17.35 -22.20
C LYS A 285 -19.25 16.91 -23.68
N TYR A 286 -18.15 16.46 -24.27
CA TYR A 286 -18.03 15.95 -25.65
C TYR A 286 -18.01 14.41 -25.72
N GLY A 287 -18.27 13.71 -24.61
CA GLY A 287 -18.39 12.25 -24.55
C GLY A 287 -17.19 11.55 -23.92
N GLU A 288 -17.08 10.24 -24.16
CA GLU A 288 -16.04 9.39 -23.57
C GLU A 288 -14.64 9.80 -24.04
N ILE A 289 -13.70 9.80 -23.09
CA ILE A 289 -12.28 10.05 -23.32
C ILE A 289 -11.57 8.71 -23.18
N THR A 290 -10.95 8.23 -24.24
CA THR A 290 -10.15 7.00 -24.23
C THR A 290 -8.65 7.29 -24.22
N ASP A 291 -8.27 8.53 -24.54
CA ASP A 291 -6.89 8.97 -24.66
C ASP A 291 -6.33 9.43 -23.30
N TYR A 292 -6.14 8.48 -22.40
CA TYR A 292 -5.53 8.71 -21.10
C TYR A 292 -4.69 7.52 -20.64
N THR A 293 -3.88 7.71 -19.60
CA THR A 293 -3.05 6.65 -19.04
C THR A 293 -2.98 6.79 -17.53
N LEU A 294 -3.28 5.72 -16.79
CA LEU A 294 -3.11 5.68 -15.34
C LEU A 294 -1.63 5.49 -15.01
N VAL A 295 -1.04 6.47 -14.34
CA VAL A 295 0.33 6.48 -13.85
C VAL A 295 0.33 6.56 -12.31
N ARG A 296 1.39 6.03 -11.68
CA ARG A 296 1.62 6.10 -10.23
C ARG A 296 0.45 5.62 -9.35
N GLU A 297 -0.35 4.67 -9.83
CA GLU A 297 -1.58 4.14 -9.20
C GLU A 297 -2.69 5.15 -8.91
N ASN A 298 -2.50 6.45 -9.00
CA ASN A 298 -3.54 7.41 -8.65
C ASN A 298 -3.50 8.69 -9.47
N GLU A 299 -2.82 8.70 -10.61
CA GLU A 299 -2.71 9.87 -11.46
C GLU A 299 -3.12 9.51 -12.89
N ILE A 300 -4.04 10.27 -13.48
CA ILE A 300 -4.28 10.20 -14.92
C ILE A 300 -3.33 11.16 -15.60
N LEU A 301 -2.53 10.64 -16.55
CA LEU A 301 -1.88 11.45 -17.56
C LEU A 301 -2.80 11.56 -18.78
N TRP A 302 -3.16 12.78 -19.15
CA TRP A 302 -4.02 13.03 -20.30
C TRP A 302 -3.21 12.96 -21.60
N GLY A 303 -3.83 12.45 -22.66
CA GLY A 303 -3.26 12.51 -24.00
C GLY A 303 -3.51 13.87 -24.68
N LEU A 304 -3.92 13.82 -25.93
CA LEU A 304 -4.20 15.01 -26.75
C LEU A 304 -5.42 15.79 -26.24
N ARG A 305 -6.45 15.07 -25.76
CA ARG A 305 -7.68 15.66 -25.24
C ARG A 305 -7.58 15.80 -23.72
N LYS A 306 -7.50 17.05 -23.26
CA LYS A 306 -7.43 17.43 -21.84
C LYS A 306 -8.77 18.05 -21.45
N PRO A 307 -9.60 17.38 -20.63
CA PRO A 307 -10.92 17.89 -20.27
C PRO A 307 -10.82 18.91 -19.14
N ASP A 308 -11.47 20.08 -19.23
CA ASP A 308 -11.53 21.02 -18.09
C ASP A 308 -12.30 20.43 -16.90
N ARG A 309 -13.42 19.76 -17.20
CA ARG A 309 -14.30 19.08 -16.25
C ARG A 309 -14.65 17.70 -16.80
N PHE A 310 -14.53 16.68 -15.98
CA PHE A 310 -14.82 15.30 -16.37
C PHE A 310 -15.50 14.52 -15.25
N SER A 311 -16.21 13.46 -15.63
CA SER A 311 -16.71 12.41 -14.75
C SER A 311 -15.84 11.17 -14.93
N CYS A 312 -15.40 10.56 -13.83
CA CYS A 312 -14.59 9.35 -13.86
C CYS A 312 -15.19 8.29 -12.95
N THR A 313 -15.48 7.13 -13.52
CA THR A 313 -15.87 5.92 -12.79
C THR A 313 -14.68 4.97 -12.78
N PHE A 314 -14.30 4.49 -11.59
CA PHE A 314 -13.11 3.66 -11.42
C PHE A 314 -13.30 2.66 -10.28
N ALA A 315 -12.48 1.61 -10.31
CA ALA A 315 -12.28 0.68 -9.22
C ALA A 315 -10.98 1.04 -8.48
N TYR A 316 -11.00 1.01 -7.15
CA TYR A 316 -9.85 1.30 -6.30
C TYR A 316 -9.64 0.22 -5.24
N HIS A 317 -8.39 0.07 -4.83
CA HIS A 317 -8.01 -0.78 -3.72
C HIS A 317 -8.27 -0.03 -2.41
N PRO A 318 -9.15 -0.53 -1.53
CA PRO A 318 -9.45 0.15 -0.29
C PRO A 318 -8.22 0.18 0.60
N ALA A 319 -7.86 1.38 1.04
CA ALA A 319 -6.77 1.64 1.96
C ALA A 319 -7.32 1.99 3.34
N PHE A 320 -6.59 1.61 4.39
CA PHE A 320 -6.96 1.82 5.77
C PHE A 320 -5.78 2.33 6.59
N THR A 321 -6.03 3.29 7.46
CA THR A 321 -5.10 3.71 8.52
C THR A 321 -5.31 2.84 9.75
N VAL A 322 -4.22 2.39 10.35
CA VAL A 322 -4.23 1.68 11.63
C VAL A 322 -4.51 2.67 12.76
N LEU A 323 -5.57 2.40 13.52
CA LEU A 323 -5.88 3.10 14.76
C LEU A 323 -5.08 2.50 15.92
N ASP A 324 -5.14 3.11 17.11
CA ASP A 324 -4.40 2.64 18.28
C ASP A 324 -4.64 1.14 18.58
N ASP A 325 -3.59 0.51 19.11
CA ASP A 325 -3.60 -0.88 19.52
C ASP A 325 -4.68 -1.13 20.58
N LEU A 326 -5.45 -2.19 20.39
CA LEU A 326 -6.26 -2.74 21.48
C LEU A 326 -5.30 -3.21 22.58
N PRO A 327 -5.57 -2.93 23.88
CA PRO A 327 -4.69 -3.35 24.96
C PRO A 327 -4.47 -4.85 24.87
N THR A 328 -3.21 -5.25 24.70
CA THR A 328 -2.83 -6.67 24.65
C THR A 328 -3.16 -7.31 25.98
N VAL A 329 -4.12 -8.23 25.99
CA VAL A 329 -4.46 -9.01 27.19
C VAL A 329 -3.22 -9.80 27.60
N ARG A 330 -2.82 -9.70 28.88
CA ARG A 330 -1.64 -10.41 29.40
C ARG A 330 -1.82 -11.92 29.29
N TYR A 331 -0.72 -12.59 28.97
CA TYR A 331 -0.64 -14.00 28.60
C TYR A 331 -0.76 -14.93 29.81
N SER A 332 -1.60 -15.96 29.71
CA SER A 332 -1.31 -17.27 30.30
C SER A 332 -0.50 -18.08 29.28
N GLU A 333 0.57 -18.75 29.73
CA GLU A 333 1.31 -19.79 28.98
C GLU A 333 2.31 -19.37 27.86
N ASN A 334 2.92 -18.18 27.86
CA ASN A 334 3.98 -17.78 26.89
C ASN A 334 3.62 -17.93 25.40
N LYS A 335 2.32 -17.99 25.05
CA LYS A 335 1.86 -18.08 23.65
C LYS A 335 1.75 -16.69 23.04
N ILE A 336 2.40 -16.48 21.90
CA ILE A 336 2.25 -15.26 21.08
C ILE A 336 0.93 -15.37 20.32
N TRP A 337 -0.10 -14.65 20.76
CA TRP A 337 -1.38 -14.57 20.05
C TRP A 337 -1.31 -13.53 18.93
N PRO A 338 -2.13 -13.69 17.87
CA PRO A 338 -2.27 -12.64 16.86
C PRO A 338 -2.72 -11.34 17.53
N LYS A 339 -2.11 -10.23 17.09
CA LYS A 339 -2.53 -8.89 17.51
C LYS A 339 -3.76 -8.47 16.73
N ARG A 340 -4.56 -7.60 17.33
CA ARG A 340 -5.75 -7.02 16.71
C ARG A 340 -5.72 -5.51 16.82
N VAL A 341 -6.03 -4.86 15.72
CA VAL A 341 -6.14 -3.40 15.64
C VAL A 341 -7.42 -3.02 14.93
N PHE A 342 -7.92 -1.83 15.27
CA PHE A 342 -8.97 -1.20 14.49
C PHE A 342 -8.37 -0.46 13.31
N LEU A 343 -9.13 -0.44 12.23
CA LEU A 343 -8.78 0.22 10.98
C LEU A 343 -9.80 1.32 10.71
N LYS A 344 -9.31 2.46 10.22
CA LYS A 344 -10.14 3.53 9.67
C LYS A 344 -9.87 3.62 8.18
N LYS A 345 -10.90 3.83 7.35
CA LYS A 345 -10.71 4.02 5.91
C LYS A 345 -9.77 5.20 5.69
N PHE A 346 -8.72 4.98 4.93
CA PHE A 346 -7.76 6.01 4.57
C PHE A 346 -8.42 6.93 3.56
N SER A 347 -8.92 8.08 3.99
CA SER A 347 -9.29 9.15 3.08
C SER A 347 -8.04 9.95 2.73
N THR A 348 -7.78 10.12 1.44
CA THR A 348 -6.61 10.87 1.00
C THR A 348 -6.82 12.39 1.17
N PHE A 349 -8.03 12.85 1.53
CA PHE A 349 -8.42 14.27 1.62
C PHE A 349 -9.00 14.70 2.98
N LEU A 350 -8.41 15.80 3.49
CA LEU A 350 -9.11 16.89 4.18
C LEU A 350 -10.11 17.49 3.19
N HIS A 351 -11.38 17.13 3.28
CA HIS A 351 -12.42 17.71 2.43
C HIS A 351 -12.62 19.22 2.68
N SER A 352 -12.06 19.80 3.74
CA SER A 352 -12.29 21.19 4.13
C SER A 352 -11.28 22.20 3.57
N SER A 353 -10.03 21.84 3.25
CA SER A 353 -8.98 22.85 3.01
C SER A 353 -8.94 23.40 1.58
N ARG A 354 -9.56 22.73 0.59
CA ARG A 354 -9.60 23.18 -0.82
C ARG A 354 -10.98 23.65 -1.31
N MET A 355 -12.07 23.30 -0.61
CA MET A 355 -13.38 23.90 -0.90
C MET A 355 -13.54 25.29 -0.27
N LEU A 356 -12.95 25.53 0.91
CA LEU A 356 -13.05 26.83 1.59
C LEU A 356 -12.29 27.97 0.87
N SER A 357 -11.43 27.67 -0.11
CA SER A 357 -10.78 28.70 -0.93
C SER A 357 -11.56 29.07 -2.20
N LEU A 358 -12.64 28.35 -2.52
CA LEU A 358 -13.48 28.62 -3.70
C LEU A 358 -14.81 29.30 -3.34
N GLU A 359 -15.30 29.14 -2.10
CA GLU A 359 -16.51 29.85 -1.65
C GLU A 359 -16.25 31.31 -1.22
N SER A 360 -14.99 31.75 -1.10
CA SER A 360 -14.64 33.11 -0.68
C SER A 360 -14.34 34.08 -1.83
N VAL A 361 -14.47 33.67 -3.10
CA VAL A 361 -14.14 34.51 -4.26
C VAL A 361 -15.40 35.04 -4.99
N ASP A 362 -16.58 34.46 -4.74
CA ASP A 362 -17.83 34.85 -5.42
C ASP A 362 -18.71 35.82 -4.61
N ALA A 363 -18.20 36.45 -3.54
CA ALA A 363 -18.99 37.35 -2.69
C ALA A 363 -18.83 38.86 -3.00
N ASP A 364 -17.91 39.28 -3.87
CA ASP A 364 -17.59 40.70 -4.09
C ASP A 364 -17.77 41.17 -5.56
N ALA A 365 -18.81 40.67 -6.24
CA ALA A 365 -19.16 41.09 -7.61
C ALA A 365 -20.59 41.64 -7.74
N SER A 366 -21.07 42.37 -6.73
CA SER A 366 -22.31 43.16 -6.82
C SER A 366 -22.06 44.62 -6.43
N ASP A 367 -21.17 45.30 -7.16
CA ASP A 367 -21.07 46.75 -7.08
C ASP A 367 -20.56 47.33 -8.41
N ILE A 368 -21.40 47.29 -9.45
CA ILE A 368 -21.24 48.12 -10.64
C ILE A 368 -22.60 48.70 -11.02
N GLY A 369 -22.66 50.03 -10.98
CA GLY A 369 -23.86 50.83 -11.03
C GLY A 369 -24.64 50.75 -12.33
N LEU A 370 -25.95 50.97 -12.18
CA LEU A 370 -26.83 51.35 -13.27
C LEU A 370 -27.15 52.83 -13.14
N LEU A 371 -26.78 53.53 -14.20
CA LEU A 371 -26.94 54.95 -14.47
C LEU A 371 -28.41 55.38 -14.46
N ASP A 372 -28.60 56.62 -14.02
CA ASP A 372 -29.79 57.44 -14.22
C ASP A 372 -30.21 57.51 -15.70
N ASP A 373 -31.52 57.52 -15.96
CA ASP A 373 -32.16 58.60 -16.72
C ASP A 373 -33.70 58.61 -16.55
N PRO A 374 -34.37 59.76 -16.80
CA PRO A 374 -35.63 60.14 -16.15
C PRO A 374 -36.85 60.20 -17.08
N LEU A 375 -38.03 60.29 -16.45
CA LEU A 375 -39.29 60.94 -16.90
C LEU A 375 -39.84 60.62 -18.31
N LYS A 376 -41.04 60.02 -18.35
CA LYS A 376 -42.24 60.61 -19.01
C LYS A 376 -43.52 59.77 -18.82
N ASP A 377 -44.50 60.42 -18.18
CA ASP A 377 -45.95 60.44 -18.44
C ASP A 377 -46.65 59.27 -19.15
N SER A 378 -47.65 58.68 -18.50
CA SER A 378 -49.06 58.85 -18.90
C SER A 378 -50.03 58.11 -17.97
N GLU A 379 -50.94 58.91 -17.39
CA GLU A 379 -52.38 58.72 -17.30
C GLU A 379 -53.03 57.54 -16.55
N GLN A 380 -53.68 57.95 -15.45
CA GLN A 380 -55.11 57.76 -15.13
C GLN A 380 -55.68 56.36 -14.91
N GLY A 381 -56.21 56.18 -13.69
CA GLY A 381 -57.50 55.51 -13.48
C GLY A 381 -57.62 54.74 -12.17
N GLY A 382 -58.37 55.27 -11.20
CA GLY A 382 -58.99 54.44 -10.16
C GLY A 382 -59.10 55.06 -8.77
N LEU A 383 -60.22 55.75 -8.54
CA LEU A 383 -60.71 56.23 -7.25
C LEU A 383 -60.89 55.11 -6.22
N LEU A 384 -60.42 55.34 -4.99
CA LEU A 384 -61.26 55.60 -3.81
C LEU A 384 -60.45 56.36 -2.74
#